data_AF-D8M2A0-F1
#
_entry.id   AF-D8M2A0-F1
#
_cell.length_a   1.000
_cell.length_b   1.000
_cell.length_c   1.000
_cell.angle_alpha   90.00
_cell.angle_beta   90.00
_cell.angle_gamma   90.00
#
_symmetry.space_group_name_H-M   'P 1'
#
loop_
_entity.id
_entity.type
_entity.pdbx_description
1 polymer ?
#
loop_
_entity_poly.entity_id
_entity_poly.type
_entity_poly.pdbx_seq_one_letter_code
_entity_poly.pdbx_strand_id
1 'polypeptide(L)'
;MHSNTICIVSLAFGHDIITKGKRCVKVVFGKGKDHRDLVKNDVSGKRKKGGIWVEESTILCEITCDDGSVYKIAACIRARLLEVNLRLLEEPELLNTKPRTDGFIALFAPKVADVMNIQKSLLTSEEYIRFFKDRQATESSA
;
A
#
# COMPACT_ATOMS: atom_id res chain seq x y z
N MET A 1 -16.02 21.07 7.64
CA MET A 1 -14.58 20.83 7.44
C MET A 1 -14.45 19.69 6.44
N HIS A 2 -14.00 19.95 5.20
CA HIS A 2 -13.90 18.92 4.16
C HIS A 2 -12.66 18.06 4.42
N SER A 3 -12.85 16.82 4.85
CA SER A 3 -11.78 15.83 4.76
C SER A 3 -11.62 15.47 3.29
N ASN A 4 -10.46 15.79 2.70
CA ASN A 4 -10.12 15.29 1.38
C ASN A 4 -9.97 13.78 1.55
N THR A 5 -10.91 12.98 1.04
CA THR A 5 -11.03 11.52 1.23
C THR A 5 -9.88 10.75 0.56
N ILE A 6 -8.64 11.17 0.81
CA ILE A 6 -7.42 10.59 0.27
C ILE A 6 -6.96 9.53 1.26
N CYS A 7 -6.63 8.35 0.74
CA CYS A 7 -6.03 7.29 1.52
C CYS A 7 -4.57 7.10 1.09
N ILE A 8 -3.70 6.83 2.05
CA ILE A 8 -2.29 6.54 1.84
C ILE A 8 -2.06 5.08 2.18
N VAL A 9 -1.33 4.36 1.34
CA VAL A 9 -0.91 2.97 1.60
C VAL A 9 0.59 2.90 1.76
N SER A 10 1.04 2.20 2.80
CA SER A 10 2.45 1.93 3.07
C SER A 10 2.61 0.64 3.87
N LEU A 11 3.85 0.20 4.11
CA LEU A 11 4.12 -0.97 4.94
C LEU A 11 3.77 -0.68 6.40
N ALA A 12 2.97 -1.58 7.00
CA ALA A 12 2.70 -1.53 8.42
C ALA A 12 3.94 -1.94 9.23
N PHE A 13 4.12 -1.37 10.42
CA PHE A 13 5.30 -1.62 11.27
C PHE A 13 5.49 -3.09 11.66
N GLY A 14 4.40 -3.88 11.63
CA GLY A 14 4.42 -5.30 11.90
C GLY A 14 4.69 -6.18 10.66
N HIS A 15 4.94 -5.59 9.49
CA HIS A 15 5.24 -6.34 8.28
C HIS A 15 6.59 -7.05 8.40
N ASP A 16 6.70 -8.27 7.88
CA ASP A 16 7.89 -9.12 8.00
C ASP A 16 9.18 -8.46 7.48
N ILE A 17 9.09 -7.65 6.42
CA ILE A 17 10.21 -6.83 5.92
C ILE A 17 10.81 -5.98 7.05
N ILE A 18 9.97 -5.35 7.86
CA ILE A 18 10.38 -4.46 8.94
C ILE A 18 10.82 -5.28 10.15
N THR A 19 9.99 -6.24 10.59
CA THR A 19 10.24 -6.97 11.84
C THR A 19 11.43 -7.92 11.76
N LYS A 20 11.72 -8.48 10.58
CA LYS A 20 12.88 -9.36 10.35
C LYS A 20 14.10 -8.59 9.82
N GLY A 21 14.04 -7.26 9.75
CA GLY A 21 15.17 -6.43 9.32
C GLY A 21 15.63 -6.66 7.87
N LYS A 22 14.73 -7.09 6.99
CA LYS A 22 15.06 -7.36 5.59
C LYS A 22 15.24 -6.06 4.82
N ARG A 23 16.29 -5.95 4.01
CA ARG A 23 16.50 -4.74 3.21
C ARG A 23 15.77 -4.85 1.88
N CYS A 24 14.89 -3.90 1.60
CA CYS A 24 14.28 -3.78 0.27
C CYS A 24 15.33 -3.40 -0.76
N VAL A 25 15.46 -4.18 -1.83
CA VAL A 25 16.45 -3.96 -2.91
C VAL A 25 15.81 -3.66 -4.26
N LYS A 26 14.52 -3.96 -4.43
CA LYS A 26 13.80 -3.69 -5.67
C LYS A 26 12.31 -3.56 -5.43
N VAL A 27 11.68 -2.61 -6.12
CA VAL A 27 10.22 -2.49 -6.20
C VAL A 27 9.80 -2.53 -7.66
N VAL A 28 8.80 -3.34 -7.98
CA VAL A 28 8.17 -3.38 -9.31
C VAL A 28 6.69 -3.10 -9.15
N PHE A 29 6.22 -1.98 -9.69
CA PHE A 29 4.79 -1.66 -9.68
C PHE A 29 4.01 -2.53 -10.66
N GLY A 30 2.80 -2.90 -10.25
CA GLY A 30 1.90 -3.76 -10.99
C GLY A 30 1.05 -3.02 -12.01
N LYS A 31 -0.11 -3.62 -12.30
CA LYS A 31 -1.09 -3.12 -13.28
C LYS A 31 -2.46 -3.00 -12.66
N GLY A 32 -3.26 -2.06 -13.17
CA GLY A 32 -4.67 -1.94 -12.82
C GLY A 32 -5.52 -3.07 -13.40
N LYS A 33 -6.80 -3.08 -13.05
CA LYS A 33 -7.79 -4.02 -13.59
C LYS A 33 -7.90 -3.98 -15.12
N ASP A 34 -7.64 -2.83 -15.71
CA ASP A 34 -7.66 -2.57 -17.15
C ASP A 34 -6.29 -2.85 -17.82
N HIS A 35 -5.40 -3.58 -17.15
CA HIS A 35 -4.05 -3.94 -17.60
C HIS A 35 -3.11 -2.75 -17.85
N ARG A 36 -3.48 -1.53 -17.44
CA ARG A 36 -2.58 -0.38 -17.53
C ARG A 36 -1.56 -0.40 -16.40
N ASP A 37 -0.32 -0.06 -16.74
CA ASP A 37 0.77 0.07 -15.76
C ASP A 37 0.41 1.15 -14.73
N LEU A 38 0.49 0.83 -13.43
CA LEU A 38 0.18 1.80 -12.36
C LEU A 38 1.12 3.01 -12.40
N VAL A 39 2.33 2.84 -12.92
CA VAL A 39 3.33 3.89 -13.17
C VAL A 39 2.86 4.90 -14.21
N LYS A 40 2.06 4.46 -15.20
CA LYS A 40 1.56 5.32 -16.29
C LYS A 40 0.19 5.92 -15.97
N ASN A 41 -0.10 6.12 -14.68
CA ASN A 41 -1.37 6.68 -14.23
C ASN A 41 -1.45 8.17 -14.60
N ASP A 42 -1.93 8.46 -15.81
CA ASP A 42 -2.21 9.82 -16.26
C ASP A 42 -3.55 10.29 -15.69
N VAL A 43 -3.50 11.01 -14.56
CA VAL A 43 -4.67 11.60 -13.91
C VAL A 43 -4.71 13.09 -14.19
N SER A 44 -5.43 13.49 -15.24
CA SER A 44 -5.58 14.91 -15.60
C SER A 44 -6.99 15.47 -15.34
N GLY A 45 -7.05 16.78 -15.06
CA GLY A 45 -8.27 17.60 -14.93
C GLY A 45 -9.02 17.51 -13.59
N LYS A 46 -9.94 18.47 -13.33
CA LYS A 46 -10.82 18.52 -12.12
C LYS A 46 -11.65 17.24 -11.93
N ARG A 47 -12.00 16.61 -13.05
CA ARG A 47 -12.54 15.25 -13.20
C ARG A 47 -11.82 14.19 -12.38
N LYS A 48 -10.48 14.31 -12.37
CA LYS A 48 -9.58 13.18 -12.51
C LYS A 48 -10.19 12.35 -13.65
N LYS A 49 -9.95 12.56 -14.93
CA LYS A 49 -10.48 11.66 -15.99
C LYS A 49 -9.35 10.73 -16.42
N GLY A 50 -9.61 9.44 -16.63
CA GLY A 50 -8.58 8.48 -17.10
C GLY A 50 -7.73 7.76 -16.04
N GLY A 51 -7.87 8.05 -14.76
CA GLY A 51 -7.10 7.40 -13.69
C GLY A 51 -7.46 5.94 -13.50
N ILE A 52 -6.47 5.16 -13.10
CA ILE A 52 -6.58 3.71 -12.94
C ILE A 52 -7.44 3.38 -11.72
N TRP A 53 -8.33 2.40 -11.86
CA TRP A 53 -9.07 1.83 -10.74
C TRP A 53 -8.35 0.58 -10.24
N VAL A 54 -8.26 0.48 -8.92
CA VAL A 54 -7.79 -0.72 -8.22
C VAL A 54 -8.96 -1.37 -7.49
N GLU A 55 -8.92 -2.69 -7.43
CA GLU A 55 -9.77 -3.53 -6.58
C GLU A 55 -8.93 -4.01 -5.37
N GLU A 56 -9.57 -4.52 -4.32
CA GLU A 56 -8.90 -4.98 -3.10
C GLU A 56 -7.73 -5.94 -3.35
N SER A 57 -7.90 -6.86 -4.32
CA SER A 57 -6.90 -7.86 -4.70
C SER A 57 -5.86 -7.37 -5.72
N THR A 58 -5.95 -6.13 -6.18
CA THR A 58 -4.98 -5.58 -7.16
C THR A 58 -3.61 -5.47 -6.51
N ILE A 59 -2.62 -6.15 -7.09
CA ILE A 59 -1.23 -6.06 -6.63
C ILE A 59 -0.64 -4.72 -7.07
N LEU A 60 -0.37 -3.85 -6.10
CA LEU A 60 0.23 -2.54 -6.31
C LEU A 60 1.69 -2.65 -6.71
N CYS A 61 2.44 -3.47 -5.98
CA CYS A 61 3.84 -3.72 -6.28
C CYS A 61 4.30 -5.07 -5.73
N GLU A 62 5.38 -5.56 -6.31
CA GLU A 62 6.21 -6.64 -5.75
C GLU A 62 7.49 -6.01 -5.19
N ILE A 63 7.83 -6.37 -3.95
CA ILE A 63 9.02 -5.92 -3.24
C ILE A 63 9.97 -7.11 -3.12
N THR A 64 11.17 -6.99 -3.65
CA THR A 64 12.25 -7.96 -3.48
C THR A 64 13.19 -7.50 -2.37
N CYS A 65 13.53 -8.41 -1.46
CA CYS A 65 14.49 -8.19 -0.39
C CYS A 65 15.87 -8.76 -0.74
N ASP A 66 16.89 -8.35 0.02
CA ASP A 66 18.27 -8.80 -0.10
C ASP A 66 18.48 -10.31 0.14
N ASP A 67 17.61 -10.93 0.94
CA ASP A 67 17.55 -12.38 1.15
C ASP A 67 16.88 -13.15 0.00
N GLY A 68 16.46 -12.45 -1.06
CA GLY A 68 15.75 -13.03 -2.21
C GLY A 68 14.25 -13.24 -2.00
N SER A 69 13.70 -12.94 -0.82
CA SER A 69 12.26 -13.03 -0.59
C SER A 69 11.48 -11.96 -1.37
N VAL A 70 10.26 -12.31 -1.79
CA VAL A 70 9.39 -11.44 -2.59
C VAL A 70 8.04 -11.30 -1.92
N TYR A 71 7.62 -10.06 -1.70
CA TYR A 71 6.33 -9.71 -1.09
C TYR A 71 5.44 -8.98 -2.09
N LYS A 72 4.21 -9.46 -2.27
CA LYS A 72 3.20 -8.80 -3.10
C LYS A 72 2.31 -7.93 -2.24
N ILE A 73 2.26 -6.63 -2.51
CA ILE A 73 1.44 -5.68 -1.74
C ILE A 73 0.14 -5.43 -2.49
N ALA A 74 -0.99 -5.78 -1.88
CA ALA A 74 -2.32 -5.57 -2.44
C ALA A 74 -2.87 -4.18 -2.10
N ALA A 75 -3.85 -3.71 -2.86
CA ALA A 75 -4.50 -2.41 -2.64
C ALA A 75 -5.39 -2.39 -1.39
N CYS A 76 -5.96 -3.55 -1.01
CA CYS A 76 -6.85 -3.76 0.14
C CYS A 76 -8.15 -2.96 0.13
N ILE A 77 -8.35 -2.04 -0.82
CA ILE A 77 -9.56 -1.27 -0.99
C ILE A 77 -9.88 -1.13 -2.48
N ARG A 78 -11.16 -1.00 -2.81
CA ARG A 78 -11.59 -0.51 -4.11
C ARG A 78 -11.50 1.01 -4.14
N ALA A 79 -10.59 1.56 -4.94
CA ALA A 79 -10.43 3.00 -5.05
C ALA A 79 -9.82 3.42 -6.38
N ARG A 80 -9.80 4.73 -6.61
CA ARG A 80 -9.09 5.31 -7.74
C ARG A 80 -7.64 5.61 -7.34
N LEU A 81 -6.69 5.14 -8.14
CA LEU A 81 -5.28 5.50 -8.00
C LEU A 81 -5.07 6.98 -8.34
N LEU A 82 -4.47 7.70 -7.41
CA LEU A 82 -3.98 9.07 -7.62
C LEU A 82 -2.53 9.03 -8.06
N GLU A 83 -1.69 8.31 -7.32
CA GLU A 83 -0.25 8.29 -7.51
C GLU A 83 0.34 7.00 -6.95
N VAL A 84 1.42 6.51 -7.56
CA VAL A 84 2.36 5.56 -6.97
C VAL A 84 3.69 6.26 -6.73
N ASN A 85 4.39 5.89 -5.67
CA ASN A 85 5.67 6.51 -5.33
C ASN A 85 6.79 6.02 -6.27
N LEU A 86 7.03 6.76 -7.35
CA LEU A 86 8.03 6.41 -8.36
C LEU A 86 9.46 6.40 -7.82
N ARG A 87 9.73 7.11 -6.72
CA ARG A 87 11.04 7.08 -6.06
C ARG A 87 11.44 5.69 -5.61
N LEU A 88 10.48 4.83 -5.29
CA LEU A 88 10.76 3.44 -4.88
C LEU A 88 11.41 2.58 -5.98
N LEU A 89 11.39 3.03 -7.24
CA LEU A 89 12.11 2.37 -8.33
C LEU A 89 13.63 2.54 -8.20
N GLU A 90 14.08 3.64 -7.60
CA GLU A 90 15.49 4.02 -7.46
C GLU A 90 15.95 3.97 -5.99
N GLU A 91 15.05 4.25 -5.04
CA GLU A 91 15.26 4.32 -3.58
C GLU A 91 14.35 3.31 -2.83
N PRO A 92 14.44 1.99 -3.08
CA PRO A 92 13.57 0.98 -2.45
C PRO A 92 13.70 0.95 -0.90
N GLU A 93 14.82 1.40 -0.34
CA GLU A 93 15.10 1.47 1.09
C GLU A 93 14.22 2.47 1.85
N LEU A 94 13.50 3.37 1.15
CA LEU A 94 12.50 4.24 1.78
C LEU A 94 11.39 3.43 2.47
N LEU A 95 11.09 2.23 1.96
CA LEU A 95 10.16 1.28 2.60
C LEU A 95 10.62 0.81 3.98
N ASN A 96 11.94 0.76 4.20
CA ASN A 96 12.53 0.40 5.49
C ASN A 96 12.67 1.63 6.39
N THR A 97 13.21 2.73 5.85
CA THR A 97 13.68 3.88 6.64
C THR A 97 12.57 4.89 6.94
N LYS A 98 11.60 5.05 6.03
CA LYS A 98 10.56 6.08 6.10
C LYS A 98 9.16 5.55 5.75
N PRO A 99 8.70 4.39 6.26
CA PRO A 99 7.43 3.77 5.85
C PRO A 99 6.18 4.61 6.17
N ARG A 100 6.27 5.60 7.07
CA ARG A 100 5.15 6.48 7.43
C ARG A 100 5.18 7.84 6.71
N THR A 101 6.24 8.12 5.94
CA THR A 101 6.43 9.40 5.25
C THR A 101 6.82 9.15 3.80
N ASP A 102 8.10 9.25 3.45
CA ASP A 102 8.60 9.19 2.07
C ASP A 102 8.51 7.78 1.46
N GLY A 103 8.33 6.74 2.28
CA GLY A 103 8.17 5.34 1.89
C GLY A 103 6.72 4.91 1.66
N PHE A 104 5.79 5.83 1.38
CA PHE A 104 4.45 5.46 0.95
C PHE A 104 4.52 4.71 -0.41
N ILE A 105 3.56 3.83 -0.66
CA ILE A 105 3.49 3.02 -1.89
C ILE A 105 2.53 3.66 -2.88
N ALA A 106 1.32 4.02 -2.42
CA ALA A 106 0.28 4.56 -3.29
C ALA A 106 -0.64 5.54 -2.54
N LEU A 107 -1.24 6.45 -3.31
CA LEU A 107 -2.29 7.36 -2.89
C LEU A 107 -3.59 7.03 -3.63
N PHE A 108 -4.69 6.99 -2.89
CA PHE A 108 -6.01 6.64 -3.40
C PHE A 108 -7.04 7.74 -3.16
N ALA A 109 -8.05 7.77 -4.02
CA ALA A 109 -9.32 8.45 -3.77
C ALA A 109 -10.46 7.42 -3.89
N PRO A 110 -11.03 6.96 -2.77
CA PRO A 110 -12.24 6.16 -2.77
C PRO A 110 -13.44 6.97 -3.28
N LYS A 111 -14.51 6.27 -3.68
CA LYS A 111 -15.81 6.92 -3.88
C LYS A 111 -16.36 7.33 -2.53
N VAL A 112 -16.99 8.49 -2.45
CA VAL A 112 -17.64 8.99 -1.21
C VAL A 112 -18.62 7.96 -0.65
N ALA A 113 -19.37 7.27 -1.51
CA ALA A 113 -20.31 6.21 -1.12
C ALA A 113 -19.64 4.98 -0.49
N ASP A 114 -18.37 4.71 -0.82
CA ASP A 114 -17.65 3.53 -0.36
C ASP A 114 -16.85 3.80 0.94
N VAL A 115 -16.65 5.08 1.31
CA VAL A 115 -15.79 5.48 2.45
C VAL A 115 -16.20 4.80 3.75
N MET A 116 -17.49 4.79 4.08
CA MET A 116 -17.95 4.17 5.34
C MET A 116 -17.72 2.66 5.36
N ASN A 117 -17.89 1.98 4.23
CA ASN A 117 -17.69 0.54 4.14
C ASN A 117 -16.20 0.20 4.22
N ILE A 118 -15.35 0.98 3.56
CA ILE A 118 -13.89 0.86 3.66
C ILE A 118 -13.46 1.04 5.11
N GLN A 119 -13.90 2.11 5.79
CA GLN A 119 -13.55 2.35 7.19
C GLN A 119 -13.95 1.21 8.13
N LYS A 120 -15.12 0.58 7.90
CA LYS A 120 -15.58 -0.57 8.68
C LYS A 120 -14.81 -1.86 8.39
N SER A 121 -14.21 -1.99 7.20
CA SER A 121 -13.44 -3.16 6.81
C SER A 121 -11.99 -3.14 7.31
N LEU A 122 -11.47 -1.95 7.65
CA LEU A 122 -10.09 -1.76 8.08
C LEU A 122 -9.98 -1.85 9.60
N LEU A 123 -8.83 -2.31 10.07
CA LEU A 123 -8.48 -2.28 11.48
C LEU A 123 -8.15 -0.85 11.91
N THR A 124 -8.62 -0.47 13.09
CA THR A 124 -8.10 0.68 13.84
C THR A 124 -6.65 0.43 14.26
N SER A 125 -5.97 1.49 14.71
CA SER A 125 -4.59 1.37 15.20
C SER A 125 -4.51 0.42 16.40
N GLU A 126 -5.46 0.52 17.33
CA GLU A 126 -5.56 -0.31 18.53
C GLU A 126 -5.80 -1.78 18.17
N GLU A 127 -6.74 -2.04 17.25
CA GLU A 127 -7.02 -3.39 16.77
C GLU A 127 -5.82 -4.00 16.05
N TYR A 128 -5.11 -3.22 15.22
CA TYR A 128 -3.90 -3.69 14.55
C TYR A 128 -2.78 -4.00 15.54
N ILE A 129 -2.58 -3.18 16.58
CA ILE A 129 -1.59 -3.46 17.63
C ILE A 129 -1.93 -4.76 18.36
N ARG A 130 -3.22 -5.00 18.66
CA ARG A 130 -3.68 -6.24 19.29
C ARG A 130 -3.43 -7.44 18.37
N PHE A 131 -3.88 -7.36 17.13
CA PHE A 131 -3.64 -8.39 16.10
C PHE A 131 -2.15 -8.73 15.97
N PHE A 132 -1.29 -7.71 15.96
CA PHE A 132 0.16 -7.91 15.85
C PHE A 132 0.77 -8.62 17.07
N LYS A 133 0.32 -8.30 18.28
CA LYS A 133 0.77 -8.99 19.51
C LYS A 133 0.34 -10.46 19.51
N ASP A 134 -0.91 -10.73 19.13
CA ASP A 134 -1.45 -12.09 19.06
C ASP A 134 -0.68 -12.95 18.03
N ARG A 135 -0.30 -12.34 16.89
CA ARG A 135 0.57 -12.98 15.88
C ARG A 135 1.93 -13.38 16.45
N GLN A 136 2.62 -12.48 17.16
CA GLN A 136 3.92 -12.78 17.75
C GLN A 136 3.87 -13.88 18.82
N ALA A 137 2.81 -13.91 19.65
CA ALA A 137 2.64 -14.94 20.66
C ALA A 137 2.46 -16.34 20.03
N THR A 138 1.78 -16.41 18.90
CA THR A 138 1.59 -17.65 18.14
C THR A 138 2.92 -18.13 17.53
N GLU A 139 3.69 -17.23 16.93
CA GLU A 139 5.00 -17.55 16.33
C GLU A 139 6.06 -17.93 17.36
N SER A 140 5.98 -17.44 18.61
CA SER A 140 6.92 -17.77 19.69
C SER A 140 6.60 -19.09 20.41
N SER A 141 5.41 -19.65 20.16
CA SER A 141 4.93 -20.91 20.76
C SER A 141 5.10 -22.12 19.85
N ALA A 142 5.62 -21.92 18.63
CA ALA A 142 5.84 -22.92 17.59
C ALA A 142 7.33 -23.12 17.34
#